data_AF-A0A350YGA9-F1
#
_entry.id   AF-A0A350YGA9-F1
#
_cell.length_a   1.000
_cell.length_b   1.000
_cell.length_c   1.000
_cell.angle_alpha   90.00
_cell.angle_beta   90.00
_cell.angle_gamma   90.00
#
_symmetry.space_group_name_H-M   'P 1'
#
loop_
_entity.id
_entity.type
_entity.pdbx_description
1 polymer ?
#
loop_
_entity_poly.entity_id
_entity_poly.type
_entity_poly.pdbx_seq_one_letter_code
_entity_poly.pdbx_strand_id
1 'polypeptide(L)'
;MKRIIQRSHNLCVLISSIVMPNIADHIQDAQSRGYPSILTRTTDRDRIRRNRREACGNFKGPDSCDEYPFASTYEGGRGASVRGVPVSEQFIQGGVISAFYNLNGIPDGGQFRVIT
;
A
#
# COMPACT_ATOMS: atom_id res chain seq x y z
N MET A 1 -1.89 15.30 32.40
CA MET A 1 -2.66 14.07 32.11
C MET A 1 -2.10 13.45 30.84
N LYS A 2 -1.55 12.24 30.92
CA LYS A 2 -1.01 11.51 29.76
C LYS A 2 -2.17 11.02 28.91
N ARG A 3 -2.39 11.63 27.75
CA ARG A 3 -3.36 11.14 26.77
C ARG A 3 -2.72 9.96 26.06
N ILE A 4 -3.05 8.75 26.52
CA ILE A 4 -2.68 7.49 25.88
C ILE A 4 -3.40 7.47 24.52
N ILE A 5 -2.69 7.81 23.44
CA ILE A 5 -3.20 7.66 22.08
C ILE A 5 -2.98 6.20 21.70
N GLN A 6 -3.95 5.35 22.03
CA GLN A 6 -3.96 3.95 21.62
C GLN A 6 -5.18 3.73 20.74
N ARG A 7 -5.13 4.10 19.45
CA ARG A 7 -6.15 3.76 18.42
C ARG A 7 -5.63 3.79 16.96
N SER A 8 -4.47 3.19 16.64
CA SER A 8 -4.07 3.03 15.21
C SER A 8 -4.68 1.78 14.54
N HIS A 9 -5.17 0.80 15.30
CA HIS A 9 -5.64 -0.48 14.76
C HIS A 9 -7.06 -0.48 14.14
N ASN A 10 -7.77 0.64 14.13
CA ASN A 10 -9.15 0.71 13.61
C ASN A 10 -9.27 1.32 12.20
N LEU A 11 -8.21 1.90 11.65
CA LEU A 11 -8.25 2.52 10.33
C LEU A 11 -7.94 1.47 9.25
N CYS A 12 -8.89 1.25 8.35
CA CYS A 12 -8.75 0.32 7.25
C CYS A 12 -8.85 1.05 5.91
N VAL A 13 -7.92 0.80 4.99
CA VAL A 13 -8.07 1.14 3.58
C VAL A 13 -8.66 -0.07 2.85
N LEU A 14 -9.78 0.13 2.17
CA LEU A 14 -10.41 -0.88 1.34
C LEU A 14 -9.92 -0.76 -0.11
N ILE A 15 -9.31 -1.82 -0.61
CA ILE A 15 -8.97 -1.99 -2.01
C ILE A 15 -10.04 -2.89 -2.62
N SER A 16 -11.11 -2.27 -3.13
CA SER A 16 -12.30 -3.00 -3.58
C SER A 16 -11.98 -3.99 -4.71
N SER A 17 -12.22 -5.28 -4.46
CA SER A 17 -12.18 -6.35 -5.46
C SER A 17 -13.16 -6.20 -6.62
N ILE A 18 -14.19 -5.35 -6.48
CA ILE A 18 -15.13 -5.02 -7.58
C ILE A 18 -14.52 -3.97 -8.53
N VAL A 19 -13.78 -3.00 -7.98
CA VAL A 19 -13.25 -1.86 -8.74
C VAL A 19 -11.83 -2.12 -9.25
N MET A 20 -11.02 -2.84 -8.47
CA MET A 20 -9.63 -3.16 -8.76
C MET A 20 -9.36 -4.65 -8.50
N PRO A 21 -10.00 -5.56 -9.27
CA PRO A 21 -9.92 -7.00 -9.03
C PRO A 21 -8.49 -7.56 -9.07
N ASN A 22 -7.64 -7.11 -10.00
CA ASN A 22 -6.28 -7.64 -10.15
C ASN A 22 -5.37 -7.20 -9.00
N ILE A 23 -5.53 -5.96 -8.54
CA ILE A 23 -4.81 -5.44 -7.38
C ILE A 23 -5.32 -6.11 -6.09
N ALA A 24 -6.62 -6.25 -5.91
CA ALA A 24 -7.19 -6.90 -4.73
C ALA A 24 -6.69 -8.34 -4.60
N ASP A 25 -6.70 -9.09 -5.71
CA ASP A 25 -6.14 -10.44 -5.77
C ASP A 25 -4.63 -10.47 -5.44
N HIS A 26 -3.85 -9.51 -5.95
CA HIS A 26 -2.43 -9.40 -5.62
C HIS A 26 -2.17 -9.17 -4.13
N ILE A 27 -2.96 -8.29 -3.50
CA ILE A 27 -2.86 -8.02 -2.05
C ILE A 27 -3.24 -9.26 -1.25
N GLN A 28 -4.32 -9.96 -1.63
CA GLN A 28 -4.74 -11.18 -0.97
C GLN A 28 -3.66 -12.27 -1.06
N ASP A 29 -3.05 -12.46 -2.22
CA ASP A 29 -1.95 -13.40 -2.45
C ASP A 29 -0.65 -13.02 -1.73
N ALA A 30 -0.38 -11.73 -1.56
CA ALA A 30 0.74 -11.28 -0.73
C ALA A 30 0.44 -11.58 0.75
N GLN A 31 -0.72 -11.20 1.26
CA GLN A 31 -1.09 -11.44 2.65
C GLN A 31 -1.13 -12.94 2.99
N SER A 32 -1.59 -13.81 2.07
CA SER A 32 -1.59 -15.27 2.26
C SER A 32 -0.18 -15.87 2.34
N ARG A 33 0.82 -15.20 1.75
CA ARG A 33 2.25 -15.55 1.84
C ARG A 33 2.96 -14.92 3.06
N GLY A 34 2.23 -14.26 3.95
CA GLY A 34 2.76 -13.71 5.20
C GLY A 34 3.21 -12.26 5.13
N TYR A 35 2.92 -11.54 4.04
CA TYR A 35 3.12 -10.09 4.01
C TYR A 35 2.16 -9.41 5.01
N PRO A 36 2.59 -8.31 5.66
CA PRO A 36 1.80 -7.69 6.72
C PRO A 36 0.49 -7.10 6.18
N SER A 37 -0.60 -7.28 6.91
CA SER A 37 -1.89 -6.62 6.64
C SER A 37 -2.02 -5.26 7.31
N ILE A 38 -1.12 -4.93 8.25
CA ILE A 38 -1.02 -3.60 8.86
C ILE A 38 0.25 -2.95 8.32
N LEU A 39 0.10 -1.81 7.66
CA LEU A 39 1.20 -1.05 7.09
C LEU A 39 1.38 0.28 7.82
N THR A 40 2.59 0.81 7.79
CA THR A 40 2.96 2.06 8.45
C THR A 40 3.27 3.10 7.40
N ARG A 41 2.49 4.19 7.30
CA ARG A 41 2.68 5.25 6.31
C ARG A 41 4.04 5.94 6.50
N THR A 42 4.75 6.17 5.39
CA THR A 42 5.84 7.16 5.31
C THR A 42 5.40 8.35 4.46
N THR A 43 5.89 9.53 4.80
CA THR A 43 5.72 10.80 4.06
C THR A 43 7.02 11.28 3.42
N ASP A 44 8.16 10.66 3.78
CA ASP A 44 9.46 10.90 3.17
C ASP A 44 9.44 10.54 1.67
N ARG A 45 9.54 11.57 0.82
CA ARG A 45 9.47 11.43 -0.63
C ARG A 45 10.64 10.63 -1.21
N ASP A 46 11.81 10.69 -0.61
CA ASP A 46 12.99 9.98 -1.10
C ASP A 46 12.93 8.50 -0.72
N ARG A 47 12.42 8.18 0.47
CA ARG A 47 12.05 6.80 0.82
C ARG A 47 11.01 6.24 -0.14
N ILE A 48 9.94 6.98 -0.42
CA ILE A 48 8.88 6.52 -1.33
C ILE A 48 9.45 6.22 -2.73
N ARG A 49 10.28 7.13 -3.28
CA ARG A 49 10.94 6.92 -4.58
C ARG A 49 11.87 5.71 -4.57
N ARG A 50 12.63 5.54 -3.49
CA ARG A 50 13.51 4.38 -3.30
C ARG A 50 12.72 3.09 -3.25
N ASN A 51 11.63 3.04 -2.48
CA ASN A 51 10.76 1.89 -2.38
C ASN A 51 10.24 1.46 -3.76
N ARG A 52 9.69 2.41 -4.55
CA ARG A 52 9.23 2.12 -5.92
C ARG A 52 10.33 1.57 -6.80
N ARG A 53 11.53 2.16 -6.73
CA ARG A 53 12.68 1.69 -7.52
C ARG A 53 13.12 0.28 -7.09
N GLU A 54 13.14 0.00 -5.80
CA GLU A 54 13.57 -1.31 -5.28
C GLU A 54 12.58 -2.43 -5.60
N ALA A 55 11.27 -2.15 -5.56
CA ALA A 55 10.24 -3.10 -5.90
C ALA A 55 10.07 -3.23 -7.42
N CYS A 56 9.80 -2.13 -8.12
CA CYS A 56 9.38 -2.12 -9.52
C CYS A 56 10.46 -1.70 -10.52
N GLY A 57 11.65 -1.25 -10.10
CA GLY A 57 12.64 -0.65 -11.00
C GLY A 57 13.19 -1.58 -12.09
N ASN A 58 13.13 -2.89 -11.87
CA ASN A 58 13.51 -3.92 -12.84
C ASN A 58 12.33 -4.78 -13.29
N PHE A 59 11.09 -4.36 -13.01
CA PHE A 59 9.91 -5.10 -13.40
C PHE A 59 9.79 -5.20 -14.92
N LYS A 60 9.57 -6.41 -15.43
CA LYS A 60 9.43 -6.72 -16.87
C LYS A 60 8.13 -7.46 -17.20
N GLY A 61 7.19 -7.50 -16.25
CA GLY A 61 5.91 -8.14 -16.49
C GLY A 61 4.98 -7.28 -17.36
N PRO A 62 3.78 -7.79 -17.68
CA PRO A 62 2.82 -7.06 -18.48
C PRO A 62 2.31 -5.80 -17.76
N ASP A 63 1.90 -4.80 -18.56
CA ASP A 63 1.27 -3.56 -18.13
C ASP A 63 2.04 -2.76 -17.06
N SER A 64 1.43 -2.51 -15.90
CA SER A 64 1.99 -1.70 -14.83
C SER A 64 2.34 -2.53 -13.61
N CYS A 65 3.47 -2.21 -12.98
CA CYS A 65 3.89 -2.87 -11.74
C CYS A 65 3.06 -2.35 -10.56
N ASP A 66 2.30 -3.25 -9.93
CA ASP A 66 1.75 -3.06 -8.59
C ASP A 66 2.70 -3.68 -7.55
N GLU A 67 2.75 -3.08 -6.37
CA GLU A 67 3.68 -3.44 -5.29
C GLU A 67 2.97 -3.53 -3.94
N TYR A 68 3.16 -4.66 -3.25
CA TYR A 68 2.67 -4.85 -1.89
C TYR A 68 3.78 -5.40 -0.99
N PRO A 69 4.17 -4.72 0.11
CA PRO A 69 3.53 -3.53 0.67
C PRO A 69 3.77 -2.25 -0.14
N PHE A 70 2.86 -1.28 -0.03
CA PHE A 70 2.88 -0.06 -0.84
C PHE A 70 4.18 0.74 -0.68
N ALA A 71 4.71 1.37 -1.74
CA ALA A 71 5.89 2.23 -1.59
C ALA A 71 5.70 3.42 -0.64
N SER A 72 4.45 3.82 -0.38
CA SER A 72 4.11 4.85 0.61
C SER A 72 4.14 4.36 2.07
N THR A 73 4.74 3.20 2.33
CA THR A 73 4.84 2.59 3.66
C THR A 73 6.27 2.25 4.05
N TYR A 74 6.55 2.05 5.34
CA TYR A 74 7.86 1.64 5.83
C TYR A 74 8.22 0.20 5.46
N GLU A 75 7.20 -0.65 5.28
CA GLU A 75 7.30 -2.06 4.90
C GLU A 75 7.46 -2.26 3.38
N GLY A 76 7.22 -1.21 2.58
CA GLY A 76 7.40 -1.26 1.12
C GLY A 76 8.87 -1.23 0.69
N GLY A 77 9.10 -1.41 -0.61
CA GLY A 77 10.43 -1.42 -1.21
C GLY A 77 10.98 -2.82 -1.38
N ARG A 78 12.27 -3.01 -1.08
CA ARG A 78 12.95 -4.31 -1.28
C ARG A 78 12.20 -5.46 -0.61
N GLY A 79 11.93 -6.50 -1.40
CA GLY A 79 11.21 -7.69 -0.93
C GLY A 79 9.69 -7.57 -1.02
N ALA A 80 9.13 -6.43 -1.45
CA ALA A 80 7.72 -6.32 -1.80
C ALA A 80 7.35 -7.36 -2.87
N SER A 81 6.16 -7.91 -2.74
CA SER A 81 5.51 -8.65 -3.82
C SER A 81 5.20 -7.69 -4.95
N VAL A 82 5.49 -8.12 -6.19
CA VAL A 82 5.18 -7.32 -7.39
C VAL A 82 4.36 -8.14 -8.38
N ARG A 83 3.43 -7.48 -9.06
CA ARG A 83 2.60 -8.09 -10.11
C ARG A 83 2.28 -7.09 -11.20
N GLY A 84 2.12 -7.59 -12.43
CA GLY A 84 1.58 -6.79 -13.53
C GLY A 84 0.07 -6.65 -13.39
N VAL A 85 -0.44 -5.42 -13.39
CA VAL A 85 -1.86 -5.11 -13.29
C VAL A 85 -2.27 -4.07 -14.34
N PRO A 86 -3.57 -3.98 -14.69
CA PRO A 86 -4.06 -2.95 -15.59
C PRO A 86 -3.72 -1.55 -15.07
N VAL A 87 -3.21 -0.69 -15.97
CA VAL A 87 -2.85 0.69 -15.67
C VAL A 87 -4.01 1.49 -15.04
N SER A 88 -5.24 1.21 -15.47
CA SER A 88 -6.46 1.82 -14.90
C SER A 88 -6.64 1.52 -13.42
N GLU A 89 -6.41 0.27 -12.99
CA GLU A 89 -6.50 -0.11 -11.58
C GLU A 89 -5.41 0.59 -10.76
N GLN A 90 -4.18 0.67 -11.29
CA GLN A 90 -3.06 1.36 -10.63
C GLN A 90 -3.36 2.84 -10.36
N PHE A 91 -4.01 3.53 -11.32
CA PHE A 91 -4.44 4.92 -11.15
C PHE A 91 -5.51 5.08 -10.06
N ILE A 92 -6.51 4.17 -10.05
CA ILE A 92 -7.57 4.19 -9.05
C ILE A 92 -6.99 3.93 -7.65
N GLN A 93 -6.10 2.94 -7.51
CA GLN A 93 -5.46 2.58 -6.25
C GLN A 93 -4.70 3.77 -5.66
N GLY A 94 -3.90 4.47 -6.48
CA GLY A 94 -3.19 5.67 -6.05
C GLY A 94 -4.13 6.77 -5.55
N GLY A 95 -5.27 6.97 -6.22
CA GLY A 95 -6.31 7.90 -5.79
C GLY A 95 -6.95 7.51 -4.46
N VAL A 96 -7.34 6.24 -4.31
CA VAL A 96 -7.95 5.68 -3.08
C VAL A 96 -7.00 5.82 -1.89
N ILE A 97 -5.73 5.43 -2.04
CA ILE A 97 -4.74 5.50 -0.96
C ILE A 97 -4.48 6.97 -0.56
N SER A 98 -4.32 7.87 -1.54
CA SER A 98 -4.12 9.30 -1.29
C SER A 98 -5.33 9.92 -0.56
N ALA A 99 -6.54 9.65 -1.02
CA ALA A 99 -7.77 10.11 -0.37
C ALA A 99 -7.89 9.56 1.05
N PHE A 100 -7.64 8.26 1.24
CA PHE A 100 -7.64 7.62 2.56
C PHE A 100 -6.67 8.29 3.53
N TYR A 101 -5.43 8.54 3.12
CA TYR A 101 -4.44 9.25 3.92
C TYR A 101 -4.87 10.65 4.32
N ASN A 102 -5.45 11.41 3.40
CA ASN A 102 -5.86 12.79 3.63
C ASN A 102 -7.11 12.88 4.50
N LEU A 103 -8.15 12.10 4.18
CA LEU A 103 -9.43 12.11 4.91
C LEU A 103 -9.28 11.64 6.35
N ASN A 104 -8.34 10.73 6.62
CA ASN A 104 -8.10 10.22 7.96
C ASN A 104 -6.92 10.90 8.68
N GLY A 105 -6.28 11.90 8.05
CA GLY A 105 -5.17 12.64 8.63
C GLY A 105 -4.01 11.75 9.11
N ILE A 106 -3.70 10.68 8.37
CA ILE A 106 -2.71 9.68 8.81
C ILE A 106 -1.32 10.31 8.80
N PRO A 107 -0.63 10.47 9.93
CA PRO A 107 0.70 11.08 9.93
C PRO A 107 1.77 10.12 9.38
N ASP A 108 2.99 10.63 9.23
CA ASP A 108 4.18 9.80 9.15
C ASP A 108 4.24 8.86 10.37
N GLY A 109 4.56 7.58 10.16
CA GLY A 109 4.51 6.56 11.21
C GLY A 109 3.09 6.09 11.59
N GLY A 110 2.05 6.67 10.99
CA GLY A 110 0.67 6.25 11.21
C GLY A 110 0.39 4.87 10.61
N GLN A 111 -0.20 3.98 11.40
CA GLN A 111 -0.56 2.63 10.96
C GLN A 111 -1.99 2.54 10.45
N PHE A 112 -2.20 1.66 9.48
CA PHE A 112 -3.52 1.33 8.94
C PHE A 112 -3.54 -0.13 8.47
N ARG A 113 -4.71 -0.75 8.48
CA ARG A 113 -4.92 -2.09 7.92
C ARG A 113 -5.32 -1.99 6.45
N VAL A 114 -4.81 -2.91 5.62
CA VAL A 114 -5.25 -3.09 4.23
C VAL A 114 -6.22 -4.25 4.16
N ILE A 115 -7.39 -4.01 3.59
CA ILE A 115 -8.43 -5.01 3.34
C ILE A 115 -8.86 -4.96 1.86
N THR A 116 -9.33 -6.08 1.33
CA THR A 116 -9.70 -6.29 -0.09
C THR A 116 -11.11 -6.82 -0.24
#